data_AF-A0A2V5NER7-F1
#
_entry.id   AF-A0A2V5NER7-F1
#
_cell.length_a   1.000
_cell.length_b   1.000
_cell.length_c   1.000
_cell.angle_alpha   90.00
_cell.angle_beta   90.00
_cell.angle_gamma   90.00
#
_symmetry.space_group_name_H-M   'P 1'
#
loop_
_entity.id
_entity.type
_entity.pdbx_description
1 polymer ?
#
loop_
_entity_poly.entity_id
_entity_poly.type
_entity_poly.pdbx_seq_one_letter_code
_entity_poly.pdbx_strand_id
1 'polypeptide(L)'
;DKVRLHARGQLPPDYQANLGKGFDGSCVKFLGVDYGELTECALQGGTDEEILAWCFESGRRPSEREIHVWNEFMRKLGWNDEVTETLKRRKKESDLEDRSDIQTMFQFIDADEGREITASNV
;
A
#
# COMPACT_ATOMS: atom_id res chain seq x y z
N ASP A 1 3.45 9.17 -3.47
CA ASP A 1 2.31 9.74 -4.23
C ASP A 1 1.04 10.08 -3.46
N LYS A 2 0.41 9.18 -2.71
CA LYS A 2 -0.87 9.48 -2.01
C LYS A 2 -0.85 10.78 -1.20
N VAL A 3 0.22 11.02 -0.44
CA VAL A 3 0.45 12.28 0.30
C VAL A 3 0.42 13.49 -0.64
N ARG A 4 1.20 13.44 -1.73
CA ARG A 4 1.29 14.54 -2.71
C ARG A 4 -0.05 14.79 -3.40
N LEU A 5 -0.77 13.73 -3.78
CA LEU A 5 -2.11 13.82 -4.37
C LEU A 5 -3.13 14.42 -3.40
N HIS A 6 -3.08 14.02 -2.13
CA HIS A 6 -3.96 14.53 -1.09
C HIS A 6 -3.74 16.03 -0.88
N ALA A 7 -2.49 16.48 -0.80
CA ALA A 7 -2.17 17.91 -0.67
C ALA A 7 -2.62 18.76 -1.86
N ARG A 8 -2.73 18.17 -3.05
CA ARG A 8 -3.31 18.83 -4.24
C ARG A 8 -4.84 18.76 -4.33
N GLY A 9 -5.52 18.11 -3.38
CA GLY A 9 -6.95 17.87 -3.44
C GLY A 9 -7.37 16.90 -4.55
N GLN A 10 -6.44 16.07 -5.03
CA GLN A 10 -6.63 15.17 -6.18
C GLN A 10 -6.78 13.70 -5.75
N LEU A 11 -6.65 13.39 -4.46
CA LEU A 11 -6.82 12.03 -3.96
C LEU A 11 -8.33 11.70 -3.88
N PRO A 12 -8.82 10.61 -4.48
CA PRO A 12 -10.23 10.24 -4.42
C PRO A 12 -10.71 10.05 -2.97
N PRO A 13 -11.97 10.41 -2.64
CA PRO A 13 -12.48 10.37 -1.26
C PRO A 13 -12.28 9.03 -0.54
N ASP A 14 -12.45 7.92 -1.26
CA ASP A 14 -12.34 6.56 -0.70
C ASP A 14 -10.92 6.23 -0.20
N TYR A 15 -9.90 6.90 -0.74
CA TYR A 15 -8.51 6.75 -0.32
C TYR A 15 -8.17 7.67 0.87
N GLN A 16 -8.91 8.77 1.07
CA GLN A 16 -8.62 9.74 2.13
C GLN A 16 -8.86 9.17 3.53
N ALA A 17 -9.95 8.42 3.72
CA ALA A 17 -10.31 7.83 5.02
C ALA A 17 -9.26 6.84 5.56
N ASN A 18 -8.49 6.25 4.65
CA ASN A 18 -7.48 5.22 4.90
C ASN A 18 -6.04 5.73 4.78
N LEU A 19 -5.84 7.03 4.55
CA LEU A 19 -4.50 7.62 4.41
C LEU A 19 -3.69 7.43 5.71
N GLY A 20 -2.50 6.84 5.60
CA GLY A 20 -1.67 6.48 6.77
C GLY A 20 -2.13 5.26 7.57
N LYS A 21 -3.20 4.58 7.11
CA LYS A 21 -3.71 3.33 7.68
C LYS A 21 -3.52 2.19 6.68
N GLY A 22 -3.87 0.97 7.09
CA GLY A 22 -3.72 -0.22 6.24
C GLY A 22 -2.28 -0.34 5.73
N PHE A 23 -2.09 -0.42 4.41
CA PHE A 23 -0.76 -0.59 3.79
C PHE A 23 0.19 0.57 4.02
N ASP A 24 -0.31 1.81 4.06
CA ASP A 24 0.52 2.97 4.34
C ASP A 24 1.10 2.85 5.76
N GLY A 25 0.23 2.54 6.72
CA GLY A 25 0.60 2.33 8.12
C GLY A 25 1.52 1.13 8.34
N SER A 26 1.28 0.02 7.63
CA SER A 26 2.14 -1.17 7.69
C SER A 26 3.53 -0.86 7.11
N CYS A 27 3.61 -0.13 6.00
CA CYS A 27 4.87 0.25 5.36
C CYS A 27 5.73 1.15 6.25
N VAL A 28 5.15 2.20 6.83
CA VAL A 28 5.92 3.11 7.72
C VAL A 28 6.36 2.40 9.01
N LYS A 29 5.56 1.47 9.54
CA LYS A 29 5.97 0.62 10.67
C LYS A 29 7.14 -0.29 10.30
N PHE A 30 7.15 -0.88 9.11
CA PHE A 30 8.25 -1.72 8.63
C PHE A 30 9.56 -0.93 8.47
N LEU A 31 9.45 0.32 8.02
CA LEU A 31 10.57 1.26 7.90
C LEU A 31 10.93 1.97 9.22
N GLY A 32 10.11 1.83 10.27
CA GLY A 32 10.33 2.48 11.56
C GLY A 32 10.18 4.00 11.52
N VAL A 33 9.31 4.53 10.66
CA VAL A 33 9.11 5.98 10.45
C VAL A 33 7.71 6.39 10.92
N ASP A 34 7.56 7.61 11.41
CA ASP A 34 6.24 8.19 11.69
C ASP A 34 5.56 8.67 10.39
N TYR A 35 4.27 8.38 10.25
CA TYR A 35 3.54 8.75 9.03
C TYR A 35 3.41 10.28 8.84
N GLY A 36 3.30 11.02 9.94
CA GLY A 36 3.24 12.49 9.92
C GLY A 36 4.57 13.09 9.44
N GLU A 37 5.70 12.60 9.98
CA GLU A 37 7.03 13.03 9.54
C GLU A 37 7.28 12.70 8.06
N LEU A 38 6.90 11.50 7.61
CA LEU A 38 6.96 11.13 6.19
C LEU A 38 6.09 12.07 5.33
N THR A 39 4.91 12.44 5.83
CA THR A 39 4.02 13.36 5.13
C THR A 39 4.68 14.72 4.97
N GLU A 40 5.25 15.29 6.03
CA GLU A 40 5.96 16.57 5.98
C GLU A 40 7.15 16.51 5.01
N CYS A 41 7.98 15.46 5.10
CA CYS A 41 9.11 15.25 4.19
C CYS A 41 8.65 15.21 2.73
N ALA A 42 7.63 14.41 2.41
CA ALA A 42 7.13 14.28 1.04
C ALA A 42 6.50 15.58 0.48
N LEU A 43 6.01 16.47 1.36
CA LEU A 43 5.45 17.77 0.97
C LEU A 43 6.52 18.85 0.76
N GLN A 44 7.72 18.69 1.31
CA GLN A 44 8.85 19.57 1.02
C GLN A 44 9.40 19.39 -0.40
N GLY A 45 9.04 18.29 -1.08
CA GLY A 45 9.46 17.98 -2.44
C GLY A 45 10.47 16.83 -2.48
N GLY A 46 11.28 16.80 -3.53
CA GLY A 46 12.26 15.72 -3.74
C GLY A 46 11.71 14.53 -4.53
N THR A 47 12.65 13.73 -5.00
CA THR A 47 12.45 12.46 -5.70
C THR A 47 12.02 11.35 -4.74
N ASP A 48 11.50 10.25 -5.27
CA ASP A 48 11.10 9.11 -4.44
C ASP A 48 12.32 8.44 -3.81
N GLU A 49 13.46 8.45 -4.51
CA GLU A 49 14.75 7.96 -4.02
C GLU A 49 15.27 8.78 -2.84
N GLU A 50 15.15 10.10 -2.89
CA GLU A 50 15.55 10.99 -1.78
C GLU A 50 14.67 10.77 -0.55
N ILE A 51 13.35 10.62 -0.73
CA ILE A 51 12.43 10.34 0.38
C ILE A 51 12.71 8.94 0.96
N LEU A 52 12.98 7.94 0.12
CA LEU A 52 13.33 6.60 0.59
C LEU A 52 14.65 6.61 1.37
N ALA A 53 15.66 7.34 0.91
CA ALA A 53 16.91 7.53 1.63
C ALA A 53 16.66 8.15 3.00
N TRP A 54 15.83 9.20 3.06
CA TRP A 54 15.42 9.82 4.31
C TRP A 54 14.69 8.83 5.25
N CYS A 55 13.79 7.98 4.74
CA CYS A 55 13.14 6.95 5.56
C CYS A 55 14.16 5.99 6.20
N PHE A 56 15.22 5.62 5.48
CA PHE A 56 16.26 4.75 6.01
C PHE A 56 17.13 5.43 7.06
N GLU A 57 17.29 6.76 6.99
CA GLU A 57 18.06 7.55 7.95
C GLU A 57 17.24 7.86 9.22
N SER A 58 15.97 8.24 9.06
CA SER A 58 15.07 8.61 10.16
C SER A 58 14.48 7.42 10.90
N GLY A 59 14.34 6.27 10.23
CA GLY A 59 13.82 5.05 10.83
C GLY A 59 14.86 3.94 10.88
N ARG A 60 14.68 2.94 10.01
CA ARG A 60 15.62 1.83 9.83
C ARG A 60 15.74 1.45 8.37
N ARG A 61 16.89 0.86 8.01
CA ARG A 61 17.11 0.18 6.74
C ARG A 61 16.94 -1.33 6.91
N PRO A 62 15.82 -1.93 6.45
CA PRO A 62 15.66 -3.37 6.49
C PRO A 62 16.73 -4.06 5.64
N SER A 63 17.17 -5.23 6.08
CA SER A 63 18.05 -6.11 5.30
C SER A 63 17.34 -6.66 4.06
N GLU A 64 18.11 -7.15 3.08
CA GLU A 64 17.55 -7.81 1.89
C GLU A 64 16.58 -8.95 2.25
N ARG A 65 16.88 -9.71 3.30
CA ARG A 65 16.01 -10.78 3.80
C ARG A 65 14.70 -10.23 4.34
N GLU A 66 14.74 -9.17 5.13
CA GLU A 66 13.53 -8.54 5.67
C GLU A 66 12.67 -7.95 4.56
N ILE A 67 13.28 -7.30 3.57
CA ILE A 67 12.58 -6.78 2.38
C ILE A 67 11.94 -7.93 1.60
N HIS A 68 12.67 -9.04 1.40
CA HIS A 68 12.11 -10.21 0.72
C HIS A 68 10.90 -10.76 1.46
N VAL A 69 11.01 -11.05 2.75
CA VAL A 69 9.91 -11.58 3.57
C VAL A 69 8.72 -10.61 3.59
N TRP A 70 8.98 -9.31 3.72
CA TRP A 70 7.96 -8.27 3.65
C TRP A 70 7.21 -8.29 2.31
N ASN A 71 7.91 -8.29 1.19
CA ASN A 71 7.30 -8.30 -0.14
C ASN A 71 6.49 -9.59 -0.38
N GLU A 72 7.02 -10.74 0.04
CA GLU A 72 6.36 -12.04 -0.02
C GLU A 72 5.07 -12.10 0.81
N PHE A 73 5.09 -11.47 1.98
CA PHE A 73 3.91 -11.33 2.83
C PHE A 73 2.88 -10.39 2.20
N MET A 74 3.30 -9.17 1.84
CA MET A 74 2.42 -8.14 1.31
C MET A 74 1.70 -8.54 0.03
N ARG A 75 2.39 -9.22 -0.90
CA ARG A 75 1.80 -9.63 -2.18
C ARG A 75 0.69 -10.70 -2.02
N LYS A 76 0.68 -11.43 -0.91
CA LYS A 76 -0.29 -12.50 -0.59
C LYS A 76 -1.42 -12.01 0.32
N LEU A 77 -1.35 -10.78 0.81
CA LEU A 77 -2.29 -10.30 1.81
C LEU A 77 -3.74 -10.30 1.28
N GLY A 78 -4.65 -10.84 2.06
CA GLY A 78 -6.05 -11.11 1.68
C GLY A 78 -6.30 -12.55 1.21
N TRP A 79 -5.25 -13.36 1.06
CA TRP A 79 -5.39 -14.77 0.66
C TRP A 79 -5.32 -15.71 1.86
N ASN A 80 -6.48 -16.18 2.29
CA ASN A 80 -6.65 -17.08 3.44
C ASN A 80 -6.05 -16.54 4.75
N ASP A 81 -6.08 -15.21 4.91
CA ASP A 81 -5.60 -14.51 6.10
C ASP A 81 -6.67 -13.58 6.70
N GLU A 82 -6.29 -12.81 7.72
CA GLU A 82 -7.13 -11.85 8.44
C GLU A 82 -7.76 -10.75 7.55
N VAL A 83 -7.20 -10.48 6.36
CA VAL A 83 -7.69 -9.45 5.44
C VAL A 83 -8.71 -10.02 4.44
N THR A 84 -8.89 -11.34 4.38
CA THR A 84 -9.82 -12.04 3.46
C THR A 84 -11.22 -11.43 3.45
N GLU A 85 -11.82 -11.16 4.61
CA GLU A 85 -13.18 -10.60 4.69
C GLU A 85 -13.23 -9.14 4.23
N THR A 86 -12.15 -8.38 4.43
CA THR A 86 -12.02 -7.03 3.87
C THR A 86 -11.93 -7.09 2.36
N LEU A 87 -11.16 -8.02 1.79
CA LEU A 87 -11.07 -8.23 0.34
C LEU A 87 -12.45 -8.55 -0.26
N LYS A 88 -13.18 -9.51 0.30
CA LYS A 88 -14.53 -9.86 -0.17
C LYS A 88 -15.49 -8.66 -0.15
N ARG A 89 -15.48 -7.90 0.95
CA ARG A 89 -16.29 -6.69 1.09
C ARG A 89 -15.92 -5.64 0.03
N ARG A 90 -14.63 -5.36 -0.17
CA ARG A 90 -14.15 -4.38 -1.16
C ARG A 90 -14.47 -4.78 -2.60
N LYS A 91 -14.36 -6.06 -2.94
CA LYS A 91 -14.80 -6.58 -4.25
C LYS A 91 -16.28 -6.32 -4.49
N LYS A 92 -17.12 -6.57 -3.48
CA LYS A 92 -18.56 -6.29 -3.56
C LYS A 92 -18.87 -4.79 -3.69
N GLU A 93 -18.18 -3.94 -2.93
CA GLU A 93 -18.33 -2.48 -3.01
C GLU A 93 -17.95 -1.89 -4.38
N SER A 94 -17.17 -2.62 -5.18
CA SER A 94 -16.61 -2.16 -6.46
C SER A 94 -17.13 -2.97 -7.65
N ASP A 95 -18.22 -3.73 -7.49
CA ASP A 95 -18.82 -4.59 -8.52
C ASP A 95 -17.84 -5.64 -9.12
N LEU A 96 -16.85 -6.08 -8.33
CA LEU A 96 -15.84 -7.10 -8.69
C LEU A 96 -16.04 -8.43 -7.96
N GLU A 97 -17.20 -8.69 -7.36
CA GLU A 97 -17.44 -9.89 -6.55
C GLU A 97 -17.27 -11.21 -7.33
N ASP A 98 -17.66 -11.22 -8.62
CA ASP A 98 -17.57 -12.40 -9.49
C ASP A 98 -16.18 -12.67 -10.05
N ARG A 99 -15.20 -11.79 -9.82
CA ARG A 99 -13.81 -11.93 -10.31
C ARG A 99 -13.02 -12.94 -9.48
N SER A 100 -13.12 -14.22 -9.80
CA SER A 100 -12.42 -15.30 -9.08
C SER A 100 -10.89 -15.26 -9.20
N ASP A 101 -10.38 -14.54 -10.19
CA ASP A 101 -8.96 -14.28 -10.42
C ASP A 101 -8.36 -13.25 -9.43
N ILE A 102 -9.20 -12.46 -8.74
CA ILE A 102 -8.78 -11.56 -7.66
C ILE A 102 -8.77 -12.33 -6.34
N GLN A 103 -7.57 -12.69 -5.88
CA GLN A 103 -7.31 -13.46 -4.65
C GLN A 103 -6.59 -12.68 -3.56
N THR A 104 -5.93 -11.56 -3.89
CA THR A 104 -5.20 -10.72 -2.93
C THR A 104 -5.67 -9.27 -3.00
N MET A 105 -5.40 -8.50 -1.96
CA MET A 105 -5.72 -7.06 -1.93
C MET A 105 -4.99 -6.26 -3.02
N PHE A 106 -3.77 -6.66 -3.38
CA PHE A 106 -3.02 -5.99 -4.44
C PHE A 106 -3.64 -6.26 -5.82
N GLN A 107 -4.08 -7.50 -6.08
CA GLN A 107 -4.83 -7.83 -7.29
C GLN A 107 -6.16 -7.07 -7.37
N PHE A 108 -6.83 -6.87 -6.22
CA PHE A 108 -8.03 -6.04 -6.14
C PHE A 108 -7.72 -4.58 -6.49
N ILE A 109 -6.69 -3.98 -5.89
CA ILE A 109 -6.30 -2.59 -6.15
C ILE A 109 -5.93 -2.40 -7.63
N ASP A 110 -5.16 -3.32 -8.21
CA ASP A 110 -4.82 -3.26 -9.63
C ASP A 110 -6.09 -3.28 -10.50
N ALA A 111 -7.03 -4.18 -10.22
CA ALA A 111 -8.29 -4.27 -10.96
C ALA A 111 -9.18 -3.03 -10.80
N ASP A 112 -9.30 -2.51 -9.58
CA ASP A 112 -10.09 -1.32 -9.22
C ASP A 112 -9.53 -0.06 -9.89
N GLU A 113 -8.21 0.02 -10.05
CA GLU A 113 -7.53 1.10 -10.77
C GLU A 113 -7.46 0.88 -12.30
N GLY A 114 -8.08 -0.20 -12.81
CA GLY A 114 -8.09 -0.53 -14.24
C GLY A 114 -6.75 -1.01 -14.80
N ARG A 115 -5.83 -1.46 -13.94
CA ARG A 115 -4.52 -2.05 -14.29
C ARG A 115 -4.66 -3.56 -14.52
N GLU A 116 -3.77 -4.13 -15.34
CA GLU A 116 -3.72 -5.59 -15.54
C GLU A 116 -3.34 -6.31 -14.25
N ILE A 117 -4.08 -7.35 -13.89
CA ILE A 117 -3.76 -8.17 -12.72
C ILE A 117 -2.60 -9.09 -13.10
N THR A 118 -1.51 -8.99 -12.36
CA THR A 118 -0.41 -9.96 -12.52
C THR A 118 -0.72 -11.20 -11.66
N ALA A 119 -0.58 -12.39 -12.25
CA ALA A 119 -0.69 -13.64 -11.50
C ALA A 119 0.46 -13.72 -10.48
N SER A 120 0.12 -13.70 -9.18
CA SER A 120 1.06 -14.16 -8.16
C SER A 120 1.17 -15.68 -8.34
N ASN A 121 2.29 -16.15 -8.89
CA ASN A 121 2.68 -17.55 -8.77
C ASN A 121 2.99 -17.80 -7.29
N VAL A 122 1.95 -18.16 -6.53
CA VAL A 122 2.12 -18.55 -5.14
C VAL A 122 2.76 -19.91 -5.03
#